data_AF-A0A976HCU4-F1
#
_entry.id   AF-A0A976HCU4-F1
#
_cell.length_a   1.000
_cell.length_b   1.000
_cell.length_c   1.000
_cell.angle_alpha   90.00
_cell.angle_beta   90.00
_cell.angle_gamma   90.00
#
_symmetry.space_group_name_H-M   'P 1'
#
loop_
_entity.id
_entity.type
_entity.pdbx_description
1 polymer ?
#
loop_
_entity_poly.entity_id
_entity_poly.type
_entity_poly.pdbx_seq_one_letter_code
_entity_poly.pdbx_strand_id
1 'polypeptide(L)'
;MSCDPRVATISANDRRTSTSDHTTALSNPILIDGSNVMHWKDEKADILPVQLAVRELTRRGFTPGVVFDANAGYKLQGRYMSEWDFSILLFLPESQIFVVPKGTQADPYLLDAARGFGASVVTRDRFRDWADAYPEVKEPGFLVRGGFRDTGEFWLAEVAPSTTMMVT
;
A
#
# COMPACT_ATOMS: atom_id res chain seq x y z
N MET A 1 -9.08 71.10 -23.72
CA MET A 1 -8.80 71.42 -22.30
C MET A 1 -9.51 70.40 -21.44
N SER A 2 -8.88 69.95 -20.34
CA SER A 2 -9.36 68.91 -19.39
C SER A 2 -9.45 67.48 -20.00
N CYS A 3 -8.84 66.40 -19.48
CA CYS A 3 -8.80 65.82 -18.12
C CYS A 3 -10.21 65.42 -17.65
N ASP A 4 -10.52 64.16 -17.26
CA ASP A 4 -9.80 63.26 -16.34
C ASP A 4 -10.17 61.76 -16.59
N PRO A 5 -9.30 60.74 -16.41
CA PRO A 5 -9.64 59.32 -16.56
C PRO A 5 -9.89 58.59 -15.23
N ARG A 6 -10.85 57.64 -15.16
CA ARG A 6 -11.05 56.78 -13.96
C ARG A 6 -11.26 55.29 -14.25
N VAL A 7 -10.42 54.51 -13.57
CA VAL A 7 -10.53 53.07 -13.25
C VAL A 7 -11.40 52.97 -11.97
N ALA A 8 -12.18 51.94 -11.62
CA ALA A 8 -12.23 50.50 -11.93
C ALA A 8 -13.73 50.02 -11.89
N THR A 9 -14.16 48.76 -12.08
CA THR A 9 -13.57 47.44 -12.44
C THR A 9 -14.73 46.56 -12.99
N ILE A 10 -14.45 45.53 -13.79
CA ILE A 10 -15.38 44.40 -14.01
C ILE A 10 -14.69 43.09 -13.62
N SER A 11 -15.38 42.26 -12.83
CA SER A 11 -14.83 41.05 -12.22
C SER A 11 -14.60 39.94 -13.25
N ALA A 12 -13.35 39.72 -13.63
CA ALA A 12 -12.94 38.57 -14.44
C ALA A 12 -12.68 37.35 -13.55
N ASN A 13 -13.77 36.65 -13.18
CA ASN A 13 -13.68 35.38 -12.44
C ASN A 13 -13.96 34.14 -13.30
N ASP A 14 -13.62 34.20 -14.59
CA ASP A 14 -13.36 33.02 -15.42
C ASP A 14 -11.83 32.82 -15.51
N ARG A 15 -11.27 32.22 -14.47
CA ARG A 15 -9.94 31.63 -14.51
C ARG A 15 -10.02 30.16 -14.14
N ARG A 16 -10.39 29.38 -15.16
CA ARG A 16 -10.16 27.93 -15.25
C ARG A 16 -8.66 27.64 -15.23
N THR A 17 -8.02 27.68 -14.06
CA THR A 17 -6.62 27.30 -13.87
C THR A 17 -6.48 25.78 -13.83
N SER A 18 -6.58 25.16 -15.00
CA SER A 18 -6.18 23.77 -15.23
C SER A 18 -4.66 23.67 -15.41
N THR A 19 -3.91 23.81 -14.32
CA THR A 19 -2.45 23.61 -14.29
C THR A 19 -1.99 23.11 -12.91
N SER A 20 -2.15 21.82 -12.66
CA SER A 20 -1.29 21.05 -11.76
C SER A 20 -1.29 19.61 -12.24
N ASP A 21 -0.32 19.30 -13.09
CA ASP A 21 -0.04 17.94 -13.52
C ASP A 21 0.39 17.15 -12.27
N HIS A 22 -0.49 16.28 -11.81
CA HIS A 22 -0.20 15.28 -10.79
C HIS A 22 -0.61 13.94 -11.38
N THR A 23 0.37 13.25 -11.97
CA THR A 23 0.55 11.83 -11.68
C THR A 23 0.45 11.69 -10.16
N THR A 24 -0.69 11.23 -9.66
CA THR A 24 -0.97 11.16 -8.23
C THR A 24 0.04 10.24 -7.57
N ALA A 25 1.12 10.81 -7.01
CA ALA A 25 1.96 10.10 -6.07
C ALA A 25 1.04 9.53 -4.99
N LEU A 26 1.06 8.21 -4.81
CA LEU A 26 0.04 7.55 -3.99
C LEU A 26 0.07 8.15 -2.59
N SER A 27 -1.01 8.80 -2.17
CA SER A 27 -1.08 9.39 -0.85
C SER A 27 -1.02 8.27 0.19
N ASN A 28 0.05 8.26 0.99
CA ASN A 28 0.33 7.29 2.05
C ASN A 28 0.37 5.83 1.52
N PRO A 29 1.40 5.42 0.76
CA PRO A 29 1.51 4.05 0.28
C PRO A 29 1.81 3.10 1.45
N ILE A 30 1.22 1.91 1.43
CA ILE A 30 1.55 0.83 2.36
C ILE A 30 1.49 -0.50 1.62
N LEU A 31 2.45 -1.39 1.85
CA LEU A 31 2.47 -2.72 1.23
C LEU A 31 2.01 -3.80 2.20
N ILE A 32 1.28 -4.78 1.68
CA ILE A 32 0.82 -5.95 2.39
C ILE A 32 1.56 -7.17 1.84
N ASP A 33 2.21 -7.91 2.72
CA ASP A 33 2.75 -9.22 2.44
C ASP A 33 1.60 -10.22 2.36
N GLY A 34 0.99 -10.36 1.18
CA GLY A 34 -0.22 -11.16 0.98
C GLY A 34 -0.02 -12.63 1.34
N SER A 35 1.14 -13.19 1.00
CA SER A 35 1.48 -14.59 1.29
C SER A 35 1.79 -14.86 2.77
N ASN A 36 2.20 -13.86 3.55
CA ASN A 36 2.25 -13.97 5.02
C ASN A 36 0.88 -13.71 5.67
N VAL A 37 0.19 -12.64 5.24
CA VAL A 37 -1.07 -12.17 5.83
C VAL A 37 -2.19 -13.19 5.67
N MET A 38 -2.25 -13.90 4.54
CA MET A 38 -3.27 -14.94 4.32
C MET A 38 -3.21 -16.10 5.32
N HIS A 39 -2.13 -16.27 6.10
CA HIS A 39 -2.02 -17.26 7.17
C HIS A 39 -2.34 -16.72 8.57
N TRP A 40 -2.70 -15.44 8.73
CA TRP A 40 -2.89 -14.82 10.06
C TRP A 40 -4.05 -15.37 10.87
N LYS A 41 -4.95 -16.15 10.25
CA LYS A 41 -6.06 -16.83 10.92
C LYS A 41 -5.80 -18.33 10.94
N ASP A 42 -5.70 -18.91 12.13
CA ASP A 42 -5.54 -20.35 12.36
C ASP A 42 -4.34 -21.01 11.62
N GLU A 43 -3.34 -20.22 11.19
CA GLU A 43 -2.21 -20.59 10.31
C GLU A 43 -2.60 -21.24 8.95
N LYS A 44 -3.88 -21.18 8.57
CA LYS A 44 -4.39 -21.69 7.29
C LYS A 44 -4.43 -20.58 6.26
N ALA A 45 -4.14 -20.92 5.00
CA ALA A 45 -4.28 -19.97 3.90
C ALA A 45 -5.77 -19.64 3.70
N ASP A 46 -6.13 -18.38 3.96
CA ASP A 46 -7.45 -17.79 3.77
C ASP A 46 -7.25 -16.39 3.19
N ILE A 47 -8.09 -15.95 2.25
CA ILE A 47 -8.00 -14.60 1.69
C ILE A 47 -8.56 -13.54 2.65
N LEU A 48 -9.41 -13.95 3.61
CA LEU A 48 -10.10 -13.07 4.54
C LEU A 48 -9.16 -12.14 5.35
N PRO A 49 -8.04 -12.59 5.95
CA PRO A 49 -7.12 -11.69 6.63
C PRO A 49 -6.54 -10.59 5.73
N VAL A 50 -6.28 -10.91 4.45
CA VAL A 50 -5.77 -9.92 3.48
C VAL A 50 -6.84 -8.90 3.14
N GLN A 51 -8.09 -9.33 2.91
CA GLN A 51 -9.24 -8.44 2.72
C GLN A 51 -9.47 -7.52 3.92
N LEU A 52 -9.33 -8.04 5.14
CA LEU A 52 -9.47 -7.26 6.37
C LEU A 52 -8.34 -6.22 6.52
N ALA A 53 -7.11 -6.59 6.18
CA ALA A 53 -5.97 -5.66 6.16
C ALA A 53 -6.17 -4.54 5.13
N VAL A 54 -6.50 -4.88 3.88
CA VAL A 54 -6.82 -3.91 2.81
C VAL A 54 -7.92 -2.95 3.27
N ARG A 55 -9.05 -3.46 3.76
CA ARG A 55 -10.19 -2.65 4.21
C ARG A 55 -9.82 -1.69 5.34
N GLU A 56 -9.09 -2.16 6.33
CA GLU A 56 -8.72 -1.36 7.50
C GLU A 56 -7.69 -0.28 7.15
N LEU A 57 -6.73 -0.57 6.28
CA LEU A 57 -5.75 0.42 5.81
C LEU A 57 -6.39 1.49 4.93
N THR A 58 -7.27 1.11 4.00
CA THR A 58 -8.07 2.06 3.21
C THR A 58 -8.93 2.94 4.13
N ARG A 59 -9.56 2.37 5.16
CA ARG A 59 -10.34 3.13 6.16
C ARG A 59 -9.47 4.11 6.97
N ARG A 60 -8.19 3.80 7.16
CA ARG A 60 -7.19 4.69 7.81
C ARG A 60 -6.60 5.74 6.86
N GLY A 61 -6.98 5.77 5.57
CA GLY A 61 -6.48 6.75 4.60
C GLY A 61 -5.12 6.40 3.99
N PHE A 62 -4.76 5.11 3.97
CA PHE A 62 -3.62 4.59 3.20
C PHE A 62 -4.05 4.12 1.81
N THR A 63 -3.09 4.07 0.90
CA THR A 63 -3.22 3.43 -0.40
C THR A 63 -2.51 2.06 -0.36
N PRO A 64 -3.23 0.94 -0.14
CA PRO A 64 -2.63 -0.38 -0.02
C PRO A 64 -2.19 -0.94 -1.37
N GLY A 65 -1.00 -1.54 -1.41
CA GLY A 65 -0.58 -2.50 -2.43
C GLY A 65 -0.38 -3.89 -1.80
N VAL A 66 -0.49 -4.97 -2.57
CA VAL A 66 -0.36 -6.35 -2.07
C VAL A 66 0.60 -7.15 -2.94
N VAL A 67 1.62 -7.72 -2.31
CA VAL A 67 2.60 -8.61 -2.96
C VAL A 67 2.31 -10.06 -2.55
N PHE A 68 2.22 -10.95 -3.51
CA PHE A 68 2.08 -12.39 -3.30
C PHE A 68 3.28 -13.16 -3.86
N ASP A 69 3.67 -14.23 -3.16
CA ASP A 69 4.55 -15.25 -3.73
C ASP A 69 3.85 -16.02 -4.86
N ALA A 70 4.64 -16.66 -5.73
CA ALA A 70 4.14 -17.41 -6.89
C ALA A 70 3.25 -18.63 -6.54
N ASN A 71 3.12 -18.97 -5.25
CA ASN A 71 2.36 -20.15 -4.80
C ASN A 71 1.06 -19.78 -4.05
N ALA A 72 0.81 -18.50 -3.77
CA ALA A 72 -0.37 -18.04 -3.04
C ALA A 72 -1.69 -18.57 -3.60
N GLY A 73 -1.87 -18.50 -4.93
CA GLY A 73 -3.06 -19.03 -5.58
C GLY A 73 -3.25 -20.53 -5.37
N TYR A 74 -2.17 -21.32 -5.36
CA TYR A 74 -2.24 -22.76 -5.12
C TYR A 74 -2.61 -23.08 -3.67
N LYS A 75 -2.12 -22.29 -2.70
CA LYS A 75 -2.50 -22.41 -1.29
C LYS A 75 -3.96 -22.02 -1.04
N LEU A 76 -4.49 -21.03 -1.77
CA LEU A 76 -5.83 -20.47 -1.58
C LEU A 76 -6.93 -21.17 -2.39
N GLN A 77 -6.64 -21.62 -3.61
CA GLN A 77 -7.62 -22.09 -4.61
C GLN A 77 -7.15 -23.33 -5.39
N GLY A 78 -6.00 -23.93 -5.05
CA GLY A 78 -5.48 -25.13 -5.73
C GLY A 78 -4.98 -24.91 -7.17
N ARG A 79 -4.91 -23.67 -7.65
CA ARG A 79 -4.48 -23.31 -9.01
C ARG A 79 -3.55 -22.09 -9.00
N TYR A 80 -2.82 -21.85 -10.09
CA TYR A 80 -2.18 -20.54 -10.29
C TYR A 80 -3.26 -19.43 -10.33
N MET A 81 -2.91 -18.27 -9.80
CA MET A 81 -3.71 -17.05 -9.82
C MET A 81 -2.82 -15.88 -10.22
N SER A 82 -3.31 -15.04 -11.14
CA SER A 82 -2.62 -13.81 -11.56
C SER A 82 -3.01 -12.61 -10.68
N GLU A 83 -2.35 -11.48 -10.93
CA GLU A 83 -2.69 -10.16 -10.37
C GLU A 83 -4.19 -9.85 -10.52
N TRP A 84 -4.76 -10.12 -11.70
CA TRP A 84 -6.19 -9.95 -12.00
C TRP A 84 -7.12 -10.85 -11.17
N ASP A 85 -6.76 -12.13 -10.96
CA ASP A 85 -7.51 -13.02 -10.07
C ASP A 85 -7.56 -12.46 -8.63
N PHE A 86 -6.42 -11.97 -8.14
CA PHE A 86 -6.31 -11.36 -6.82
C PHE A 86 -6.97 -9.98 -6.71
N SER A 87 -6.94 -9.18 -7.78
CA SER A 87 -7.56 -7.85 -7.81
C SER A 87 -9.07 -7.94 -7.61
N ILE A 88 -9.71 -8.98 -8.18
CA ILE A 88 -11.12 -9.32 -7.95
C ILE A 88 -11.37 -9.72 -6.50
N LEU A 89 -10.55 -10.63 -5.94
CA LEU A 89 -10.76 -11.09 -4.55
C LEU A 89 -10.55 -10.00 -3.51
N LEU A 90 -9.66 -9.04 -3.77
CA LEU A 90 -9.30 -7.96 -2.84
C LEU A 90 -10.05 -6.65 -3.09
N PHE A 91 -10.82 -6.57 -4.17
CA PHE A 91 -11.47 -5.33 -4.64
C PHE A 91 -10.49 -4.16 -4.83
N LEU A 92 -9.28 -4.48 -5.31
CA LEU A 92 -8.23 -3.51 -5.63
C LEU A 92 -8.04 -3.40 -7.16
N PRO A 93 -7.52 -2.27 -7.68
CA PRO A 93 -6.97 -2.20 -9.03
C PRO A 93 -5.85 -3.23 -9.22
N GLU A 94 -5.75 -3.81 -10.40
CA GLU A 94 -4.67 -4.75 -10.75
C GLU A 94 -3.27 -4.13 -10.56
N SER A 95 -3.13 -2.81 -10.80
CA SER A 95 -1.90 -2.05 -10.58
C SER A 95 -1.48 -1.90 -9.10
N GLN A 96 -2.29 -2.36 -8.15
CA GLN A 96 -1.95 -2.45 -6.72
C GLN A 96 -1.63 -3.89 -6.29
N ILE A 97 -1.67 -4.85 -7.20
CA ILE A 97 -1.34 -6.26 -6.93
C ILE A 97 -0.06 -6.62 -7.70
N PHE A 98 0.80 -7.41 -7.07
CA PHE A 98 1.95 -8.02 -7.74
C PHE A 98 2.12 -9.49 -7.33
N VAL A 99 2.16 -10.40 -8.30
CA VAL A 99 2.45 -11.82 -8.08
C VAL A 99 3.87 -12.10 -8.54
N VAL A 100 4.74 -12.38 -7.58
CA VAL A 100 6.18 -12.59 -7.79
C VAL A 100 6.43 -13.72 -8.80
N PRO A 101 7.39 -13.57 -9.74
CA PRO A 101 7.72 -14.63 -10.70
C PRO A 101 8.09 -15.96 -10.06
N LYS A 102 7.56 -17.06 -10.62
CA LYS A 102 7.84 -18.42 -10.15
C LYS A 102 9.34 -18.74 -10.15
N GLY A 103 9.82 -19.30 -9.04
CA GLY A 103 11.23 -19.66 -8.85
C GLY A 103 12.08 -18.54 -8.25
N THR A 104 11.49 -17.41 -7.87
CA THR A 104 12.16 -16.32 -7.14
C THR A 104 11.57 -16.17 -5.73
N GLN A 105 12.33 -15.54 -4.82
CA GLN A 105 11.85 -15.22 -3.47
C GLN A 105 11.01 -13.95 -3.51
N ALA A 106 9.96 -13.87 -2.68
CA ALA A 106 9.05 -12.72 -2.66
C ALA A 106 9.62 -11.51 -1.91
N ASP A 107 10.33 -11.76 -0.81
CA ASP A 107 10.80 -10.73 0.11
C ASP A 107 11.63 -9.62 -0.58
N PRO A 108 12.56 -9.90 -1.51
CA PRO A 108 13.29 -8.85 -2.23
C PRO A 108 12.36 -7.91 -3.01
N TYR A 109 11.38 -8.45 -3.76
CA TYR A 109 10.43 -7.62 -4.51
C TYR A 109 9.55 -6.77 -3.59
N LEU A 110 9.11 -7.35 -2.46
CA LEU A 110 8.31 -6.64 -1.46
C LEU A 110 9.12 -5.51 -0.81
N LEU A 111 10.38 -5.77 -0.44
CA LEU A 111 11.24 -4.81 0.25
C LEU A 111 11.78 -3.72 -0.70
N ASP A 112 12.16 -4.07 -1.93
CA ASP A 112 12.53 -3.07 -2.96
C ASP A 112 11.33 -2.18 -3.32
N ALA A 113 10.13 -2.74 -3.45
CA ALA A 113 8.92 -1.94 -3.66
C ALA A 113 8.61 -1.05 -2.44
N ALA A 114 8.73 -1.57 -1.22
CA ALA A 114 8.52 -0.80 0.01
C ALA A 114 9.47 0.40 0.08
N ARG A 115 10.76 0.17 -0.17
CA ARG A 115 11.80 1.20 -0.28
C ARG A 115 11.48 2.22 -1.37
N GLY A 116 11.14 1.75 -2.58
CA GLY A 116 10.85 2.60 -3.73
C GLY A 116 9.65 3.52 -3.55
N PHE A 117 8.64 3.09 -2.80
CA PHE A 117 7.47 3.92 -2.46
C PHE A 117 7.59 4.66 -1.12
N GLY A 118 8.64 4.43 -0.33
CA GLY A 118 8.73 4.91 1.05
C GLY A 118 7.60 4.35 1.93
N ALA A 119 7.16 3.12 1.69
CA ALA A 119 6.00 2.49 2.28
C ALA A 119 6.38 1.56 3.44
N SER A 120 5.58 1.55 4.50
CA SER A 120 5.63 0.48 5.52
C SER A 120 5.11 -0.85 4.96
N VAL A 121 5.50 -1.96 5.59
CA VAL A 121 5.14 -3.34 5.21
C VAL A 121 4.32 -4.02 6.30
N VAL A 122 3.11 -4.49 5.96
CA VAL A 122 2.24 -5.27 6.84
C VAL A 122 2.61 -6.75 6.73
N THR A 123 3.24 -7.31 7.77
CA THR A 123 3.68 -8.71 7.81
C THR A 123 3.93 -9.19 9.26
N ARG A 124 3.91 -10.51 9.48
CA ARG A 124 4.46 -11.14 10.70
C ARG A 124 5.93 -11.55 10.56
N ASP A 125 6.52 -11.51 9.37
CA ASP A 125 7.95 -11.80 9.23
C ASP A 125 8.82 -10.73 9.92
N ARG A 126 10.09 -11.04 10.16
CA ARG A 126 11.12 -10.11 10.66
C ARG A 126 12.24 -9.88 9.64
N PHE A 127 12.22 -10.58 8.50
CA PHE A 127 13.16 -10.48 7.39
C PHE A 127 14.64 -10.49 7.85
N ARG A 128 14.98 -11.35 8.82
CA ARG A 128 16.29 -11.35 9.48
C ARG A 128 17.44 -11.54 8.50
N ASP A 129 17.27 -12.45 7.55
CA ASP A 129 18.27 -12.81 6.56
C ASP A 129 18.47 -11.70 5.50
N TRP A 130 17.50 -10.78 5.39
CA TRP A 130 17.53 -9.62 4.49
C TRP A 130 18.02 -8.35 5.17
N ALA A 131 18.15 -8.33 6.49
CA ALA A 131 18.29 -7.10 7.27
C ALA A 131 19.65 -6.38 7.12
N ASP A 132 20.58 -6.94 6.35
CA ASP A 132 21.85 -6.31 5.96
C ASP A 132 21.73 -5.58 4.61
N ALA A 133 20.90 -6.10 3.69
CA ALA A 133 20.54 -5.44 2.42
C ALA A 133 19.36 -4.46 2.57
N TYR A 134 18.54 -4.67 3.61
CA TYR A 134 17.34 -3.89 3.93
C TYR A 134 17.35 -3.51 5.42
N PRO A 135 18.24 -2.59 5.85
CA PRO A 135 18.31 -2.16 7.25
C PRO A 135 16.99 -1.60 7.78
N GLU A 136 16.13 -1.05 6.91
CA GLU A 136 14.81 -0.51 7.26
C GLU A 136 13.88 -1.55 7.94
N VAL A 137 14.10 -2.86 7.76
CA VAL A 137 13.32 -3.90 8.48
C VAL A 137 13.54 -3.88 10.00
N LYS A 138 14.60 -3.20 10.46
CA LYS A 138 14.92 -2.96 11.87
C LYS A 138 14.34 -1.63 12.39
N GLU A 139 13.82 -0.76 11.52
CA GLU A 139 13.32 0.58 11.90
C GLU A 139 11.92 0.52 12.52
N PRO A 140 11.66 1.26 13.62
CA PRO A 140 10.34 1.37 14.21
C PRO A 140 9.33 1.96 13.21
N GLY A 141 8.21 1.25 12.99
CA GLY A 141 7.14 1.69 12.09
C GLY A 141 7.26 1.18 10.64
N PHE A 142 8.41 0.64 10.22
CA PHE A 142 8.52 0.01 8.90
C PHE A 142 7.73 -1.30 8.83
N LEU A 143 7.90 -2.20 9.80
CA LEU A 143 7.13 -3.47 9.87
C LEU A 143 5.87 -3.34 10.74
N VAL A 144 4.71 -3.24 10.08
CA VAL A 144 3.39 -3.14 10.72
C VAL A 144 2.87 -4.53 11.06
N ARG A 145 2.56 -4.75 12.34
CA ARG A 145 2.06 -6.02 12.86
C ARG A 145 0.54 -6.06 12.92
N GLY A 146 0.00 -7.26 13.01
CA GLY A 146 -1.42 -7.49 13.23
C GLY A 146 -1.74 -8.95 13.43
N GLY A 147 -3.02 -9.27 13.37
CA GLY A 147 -3.52 -10.63 13.49
C GLY A 147 -4.97 -10.62 13.96
N PHE A 148 -5.35 -11.69 14.65
CA PHE A 148 -6.63 -11.80 15.34
C PHE A 148 -6.42 -11.81 16.85
N ARG A 149 -7.41 -11.33 17.61
CA ARG A 149 -7.50 -11.55 19.06
C ARG A 149 -8.29 -12.84 19.32
N ASP A 150 -8.24 -13.33 20.56
CA ASP A 150 -8.98 -14.52 20.99
C ASP A 150 -10.50 -14.38 20.82
N THR A 151 -11.01 -13.15 20.73
CA THR A 151 -12.40 -12.80 20.40
C THR A 151 -12.77 -12.99 18.92
N GLY A 152 -11.80 -13.32 18.06
CA GLY A 152 -11.96 -13.35 16.60
C GLY A 152 -11.89 -11.96 15.93
N GLU A 153 -11.61 -10.90 16.69
CA GLU A 153 -11.47 -9.55 16.15
C GLU A 153 -10.11 -9.35 15.46
N PHE A 154 -10.13 -8.87 14.22
CA PHE A 154 -8.92 -8.51 13.47
C PHE A 154 -8.35 -7.18 13.95
N TRP A 155 -7.02 -7.11 14.10
CA TRP A 155 -6.33 -5.89 14.49
C TRP A 155 -5.07 -5.67 13.65
N LEU A 156 -4.76 -4.39 13.43
CA LEU A 156 -3.48 -3.91 12.92
C LEU A 156 -2.91 -2.91 13.91
N ALA A 157 -1.60 -2.99 14.15
CA ALA A 157 -0.82 -2.01 14.88
C ALA A 157 -1.01 -0.60 14.30
N GLU A 158 -0.72 0.41 15.10
CA GLU A 158 -0.69 1.78 14.62
C GLU A 158 0.49 1.98 13.67
N VAL A 159 0.25 2.75 12.60
CA VAL A 159 1.24 3.11 11.58
C VAL A 159 0.97 4.55 11.20
N ALA A 160 2.00 5.39 11.29
CA ALA A 160 1.92 6.76 10.82
C ALA A 160 2.03 6.77 9.29
N PRO A 161 1.30 7.66 8.59
CA PRO A 161 1.55 7.87 7.16
C PRO A 161 3.00 8.31 6.94
N SER A 162 3.65 7.74 5.92
CA SER A 162 5.02 8.09 5.55
C SER A 162 5.15 9.59 5.32
N THR A 163 5.78 10.28 6.27
CA THR A 163 6.01 11.72 6.16
C THR A 163 7.03 11.96 5.06
N THR A 164 6.53 12.22 3.85
CA THR A 164 7.34 12.80 2.79
C THR A 164 7.81 14.16 3.30
N MET A 165 9.07 14.22 3.73
CA MET A 165 9.75 15.46 4.01
C MET A 165 9.76 16.28 2.72
N MET A 166 8.87 17.27 2.61
CA MET A 166 9.05 18.34 1.65
C MET A 166 10.33 19.08 2.03
N VAL A 167 11.41 18.81 1.29
CA VAL A 167 12.62 19.62 1.36
C VAL A 167 12.23 21.02 0.88
N THR A 168 12.40 22.00 1.77
CA THR A 168 12.12 23.42 1.56
C THR A 168 13.33 24.15 1.00
#